data_AF-A0A5B9VX11-F1
#
_entry.id   AF-A0A5B9VX11-F1
#
_cell.length_a   1.000
_cell.length_b   1.000
_cell.length_c   1.000
_cell.angle_alpha   90.00
_cell.angle_beta   90.00
_cell.angle_gamma   90.00
#
_symmetry.space_group_name_H-M   'P 1'
#
loop_
_entity.id
_entity.type
_entity.pdbx_description
1 polymer ?
#
loop_
_entity_poly.entity_id
_entity_poly.type
_entity_poly.pdbx_seq_one_letter_code
_entity_poly.pdbx_strand_id
1 'polypeptide(L)' 'MPKPCAPRGDATAPQQPIEPLRDIDDLATILKACRRIVERYRASGRLPKPDFQLGRCPRWRPETIRAWIASGGVPAE' A
#
# COMPACT_ATOMS: atom_id res chain seq x y z
N MET A 1 32.78 -33.66 -31.69
CA MET A 1 31.61 -32.77 -31.53
C MET A 1 31.52 -32.35 -30.07
N PRO A 2 31.58 -31.06 -29.72
CA PRO A 2 31.38 -30.64 -28.34
C PRO A 2 29.92 -30.90 -27.92
N LYS A 3 29.73 -31.41 -26.70
CA LYS A 3 28.40 -31.70 -26.14
C LYS A 3 27.66 -30.39 -25.88
N PRO A 4 26.34 -30.29 -26.14
CA PRO A 4 25.57 -29.09 -25.83
C PRO A 4 25.49 -28.90 -24.31
N CYS A 5 25.78 -27.68 -23.84
CA CYS A 5 25.55 -27.28 -22.46
C CYS A 5 24.04 -27.39 -22.14
N ALA A 6 23.68 -28.14 -21.11
CA ALA A 6 22.31 -28.24 -20.66
C ALA A 6 21.78 -26.86 -20.20
N PRO A 7 20.49 -26.54 -20.44
CA PRO A 7 19.91 -25.30 -19.94
C PRO A 7 19.85 -25.34 -18.41
N ARG A 8 20.32 -24.27 -17.75
CA ARG A 8 20.04 -24.05 -16.32
C ARG A 8 18.53 -23.96 -16.16
N GLY A 9 17.98 -24.78 -15.28
CA GLY A 9 16.58 -24.64 -14.88
C GLY A 9 16.38 -23.28 -14.22
N ASP A 10 15.74 -22.36 -14.92
CA ASP A 10 15.08 -21.22 -14.30
C ASP A 10 13.91 -21.77 -13.48
N ALA A 11 14.18 -22.15 -12.24
CA ALA A 11 13.15 -22.34 -11.23
C ALA A 11 12.47 -20.98 -11.05
N THR A 12 11.44 -20.73 -11.86
CA THR A 12 10.58 -19.56 -11.77
C THR A 12 9.84 -19.67 -10.44
N ALA A 13 10.44 -19.13 -9.38
CA ALA A 13 9.72 -18.88 -8.15
C ALA A 13 8.50 -18.01 -8.51
N PRO A 14 7.30 -18.32 -7.98
CA PRO A 14 6.11 -17.52 -8.28
C PRO A 14 6.37 -16.08 -7.81
N GLN A 15 6.48 -15.17 -8.79
CA GLN A 15 6.59 -13.74 -8.54
C GLN A 15 5.31 -13.31 -7.82
N GLN A 16 5.41 -12.94 -6.54
CA GLN A 16 4.28 -12.40 -5.79
C GLN A 16 3.82 -11.10 -6.49
N PRO A 17 2.51 -10.90 -6.71
CA PRO A 17 2.02 -9.66 -7.31
C PRO A 17 2.37 -8.49 -6.39
N ILE A 18 3.04 -7.47 -6.95
CA ILE A 18 3.42 -6.26 -6.23
C ILE A 18 2.14 -5.44 -5.98
N GLU A 19 1.67 -5.41 -4.73
CA GLU A 19 0.54 -4.54 -4.35
C GLU A 19 1.01 -3.08 -4.21
N PRO A 20 0.37 -2.11 -4.90
CA PRO A 20 0.77 -0.71 -4.82
C PRO A 20 0.39 -0.07 -3.48
N LEU A 21 1.23 0.86 -3.02
CA LEU A 21 0.97 1.69 -1.84
C LEU A 21 -0.18 2.68 -2.13
N ARG A 22 -1.10 2.78 -1.16
CA ARG A 22 -2.25 3.68 -1.20
C ARG A 22 -1.82 5.12 -0.96
N ASP A 23 -2.34 6.03 -1.76
CA ASP A 23 -2.28 7.48 -1.51
C ASP A 23 -3.63 8.04 -1.05
N ILE A 24 -3.72 9.36 -1.00
CA ILE A 24 -4.91 10.08 -0.55
C ILE A 24 -6.10 9.86 -1.48
N ASP A 25 -5.91 9.78 -2.80
CA ASP A 25 -7.00 9.61 -3.75
C ASP A 25 -7.55 8.18 -3.69
N ASP A 26 -6.67 7.20 -3.49
CA ASP A 26 -7.05 5.83 -3.16
C ASP A 26 -7.89 5.77 -1.87
N LEU A 27 -7.45 6.45 -0.81
CA LEU A 27 -8.20 6.53 0.45
C LEU A 27 -9.56 7.21 0.27
N ALA A 28 -9.62 8.29 -0.53
CA ALA A 28 -10.87 8.97 -0.85
C ALA A 28 -11.85 8.01 -1.54
N THR A 29 -11.36 7.19 -2.46
CA THR A 29 -12.15 6.19 -3.18
C THR A 29 -12.65 5.08 -2.25
N ILE A 30 -11.78 4.56 -1.37
CA ILE A 30 -12.10 3.50 -0.40
C ILE A 30 -13.14 4.00 0.61
N LEU A 31 -12.96 5.20 1.14
CA LEU A 31 -13.82 5.80 2.16
C LEU A 31 -15.09 6.44 1.58
N LYS A 32 -15.26 6.44 0.24
CA LYS A 32 -16.33 7.16 -0.46
C LYS A 32 -16.44 8.62 -0.01
N ALA A 33 -15.30 9.26 0.19
CA ALA A 33 -15.17 10.63 0.65
C ALA A 33 -14.43 11.47 -0.40
N CYS A 34 -14.54 12.80 -0.31
CA CYS A 34 -13.71 13.67 -1.13
C CYS A 34 -12.29 13.80 -0.55
N ARG A 35 -11.31 14.02 -1.43
CA ARG A 35 -9.89 14.22 -1.08
C ARG A 35 -9.69 15.18 0.10
N ARG A 36 -10.41 16.32 0.09
CA ARG A 36 -10.32 17.35 1.13
C ARG A 36 -10.68 16.83 2.53
N ILE A 37 -11.65 15.92 2.63
CA ILE A 37 -12.03 15.29 3.90
C ILE A 37 -10.90 14.36 4.38
N VAL A 38 -10.32 13.58 3.48
CA VAL A 38 -9.21 12.65 3.81
C VAL A 38 -7.99 13.44 4.29
N GLU A 39 -7.62 14.52 3.62
CA GLU A 39 -6.53 15.39 4.07
C GLU A 39 -6.82 16.04 5.44
N ARG A 40 -8.08 16.44 5.69
CA ARG A 40 -8.49 16.92 7.02
C ARG A 40 -8.35 15.84 8.08
N TYR A 41 -8.79 14.60 7.79
CA TYR A 41 -8.65 13.48 8.73
C TYR A 41 -7.18 13.20 9.04
N ARG A 42 -6.31 13.23 8.02
CA ARG A 42 -4.87 13.15 8.20
C ARG A 42 -4.36 14.27 9.12
N ALA A 43 -4.70 15.52 8.82
CA ALA A 43 -4.25 16.67 9.61
C ALA A 43 -4.72 16.61 11.07
N SER A 44 -5.90 16.02 11.31
CA SER A 44 -6.45 15.79 12.65
C SER A 44 -5.94 14.53 13.36
N GLY A 45 -5.07 13.74 12.72
CA GLY A 45 -4.54 12.49 13.29
C GLY A 45 -5.54 11.33 13.37
N ARG A 46 -6.67 11.40 12.63
CA ARG A 46 -7.68 10.32 12.59
C ARG A 46 -7.33 9.19 11.63
N LEU A 47 -6.45 9.45 10.68
CA LEU A 47 -5.88 8.42 9.81
C LEU A 47 -4.66 7.78 10.47
N PRO A 48 -4.35 6.51 10.14
CA PRO A 48 -3.11 5.90 10.59
C PRO A 48 -1.90 6.68 10.08
N LYS A 49 -0.80 6.63 10.83
CA LYS A 49 0.48 7.21 10.40
C LYS A 49 0.87 6.61 9.03
N PRO A 50 1.35 7.42 8.07
CA PRO A 50 1.78 6.89 6.78
C PRO A 50 3.00 6.00 6.96
N ASP A 51 2.97 4.80 6.38
CA ASP A 51 4.10 3.87 6.38
C ASP A 51 5.31 4.45 5.65
N PHE A 52 5.03 5.24 4.60
CA PHE A 52 6.05 5.89 3.80
C PHE A 52 5.66 7.34 3.46
N GLN A 53 6.65 8.21 3.42
CA GLN A 53 6.49 9.62 3.08
C GLN A 53 7.38 9.92 1.86
N LEU A 54 6.78 10.03 0.67
CA LEU A 54 7.50 10.44 -0.54
C LEU A 54 7.38 11.96 -0.70
N GLY A 55 8.29 12.69 -0.08
CA GLY A 55 8.23 14.15 -0.03
C GLY A 55 6.93 14.63 0.63
N ARG A 56 6.04 15.27 -0.15
CA ARG A 56 4.72 15.73 0.34
C ARG A 56 3.61 14.68 0.16
N CYS A 57 3.90 13.54 -0.44
CA CYS A 57 2.94 12.49 -0.76
C CYS A 57 3.00 11.36 0.29
N PRO A 58 2.08 11.33 1.27
CA PRO A 58 1.99 10.21 2.21
C PRO A 58 1.50 8.95 1.49
N ARG A 59 2.04 7.79 1.89
CA ARG A 59 1.73 6.48 1.33
C ARG A 59 1.50 5.47 2.44
N TRP A 60 0.48 4.63 2.27
CA TRP A 60 0.12 3.56 3.19
C TRP A 60 0.17 2.21 2.51
N ARG A 61 0.52 1.18 3.26
CA ARG A 61 0.32 -0.19 2.80
C ARG A 61 -1.17 -0.50 2.76
N PRO A 62 -1.63 -1.31 1.80
CA PRO A 62 -3.02 -1.77 1.78
C PRO A 62 -3.41 -2.50 3.08
N GLU A 63 -2.48 -3.25 3.67
CA GLU A 63 -2.66 -3.95 4.95
C GLU A 63 -2.97 -3.00 6.11
N THR A 64 -2.19 -1.92 6.25
CA THR A 64 -2.39 -0.89 7.28
C THR A 64 -3.79 -0.28 7.21
N ILE A 65 -4.24 0.05 5.99
CA ILE A 65 -5.58 0.63 5.77
C ILE A 65 -6.68 -0.39 6.04
N ARG A 66 -6.53 -1.64 5.57
CA ARG A 66 -7.48 -2.72 5.85
C ARG A 66 -7.64 -2.96 7.35
N ALA A 67 -6.53 -3.03 8.08
CA ALA A 67 -6.52 -3.21 9.53
C ALA A 67 -7.19 -2.05 10.27
N TRP A 68 -6.90 -0.81 9.85
CA TRP A 68 -7.52 0.39 10.42
C TRP A 68 -9.03 0.48 10.15
N ILE A 69 -9.49 0.07 8.95
CA ILE A 69 -10.93 -0.01 8.67
C ILE A 69 -11.58 -1.10 9.54
N ALA A 70 -10.92 -2.26 9.68
CA ALA A 70 -11.41 -3.36 10.51
C ALA A 70 -11.48 -2.99 12.00
N SER A 71 -10.61 -2.08 12.49
CA SER A 71 -10.67 -1.55 13.85
C SER A 71 -11.72 -0.45 14.05
N GLY A 72 -12.53 -0.13 13.03
CA GLY A 72 -13.58 0.90 13.11
C GLY A 72 -13.06 2.32 12.91
N GLY A 73 -11.88 2.49 12.29
CA GLY A 73 -11.33 3.81 12.00
C GLY A 73 -10.65 4.49 13.19
N VAL A 74 -10.28 3.72 14.21
CA VAL A 74 -9.53 4.21 15.37
C VAL A 74 -8.05 4.27 14.98
N PRO A 75 -7.36 5.41 15.18
CA PRO A 75 -5.94 5.52 14.86
C PRO A 75 -5.16 4.47 15.68
N ALA A 76 -4.28 3.73 15.01
CA ALA A 76 -3.32 2.89 15.70
C ALA A 76 -2.33 3.80 16.44
N GLU A 77 -2.24 3.64 17.76
CA GLU A 77 -1.41 4.44 18.69
C GLU A 77 0.05 4.56 18.21
#